data_AF-A0A9E2BDT7-F1
#
_entry.id   AF-A0A9E2BDT7-F1
#
_cell.length_a   1.000
_cell.length_b   1.000
_cell.length_c   1.000
_cell.angle_alpha   90.00
_cell.angle_beta   90.00
_cell.angle_gamma   90.00
#
_symmetry.space_group_name_H-M   'P 1'
#
loop_
_entity.id
_entity.type
_entity.pdbx_description
1 polymer ?
#
loop_
_entity_poly.entity_id
_entity_poly.type
_entity_poly.pdbx_seq_one_letter_code
_entity_poly.pdbx_strand_id
1 'polypeptide(L)'
;MAATIVGTAMDDDIPGTPGADVIVGLGGNDRIDGMDGADIICGGDGDDDLIGGLGDDQLFGDAGNDVLEGGPDVDSCDGIGGIDSASDDCETAANVDTRVVRVTLSAEDRTRLDGALYIP
;
A
#
# COMPACT_ATOMS: atom_id res chain seq x y z
N MET A 1 -9.83 7.72 14.87
CA MET A 1 -10.99 8.58 14.50
C MET A 1 -10.52 9.23 13.23
N ALA A 2 -11.24 9.07 12.13
CA ALA A 2 -10.84 9.61 10.83
C ALA A 2 -10.39 11.08 10.90
N ALA A 3 -9.27 11.37 10.26
CA ALA A 3 -8.59 12.64 10.18
C ALA A 3 -8.29 12.98 8.71
N THR A 4 -8.15 14.26 8.44
CA THR A 4 -7.59 14.75 7.18
C THR A 4 -6.34 15.52 7.51
N ILE A 5 -5.22 15.03 7.01
CA ILE A 5 -3.88 15.55 7.32
C ILE A 5 -3.26 16.02 6.01
N VAL A 6 -2.70 17.21 6.01
CA VAL A 6 -2.05 17.81 4.85
C VAL A 6 -0.69 18.33 5.30
N GLY A 7 0.35 17.86 4.63
CA GLY A 7 1.73 18.29 4.78
C GLY A 7 2.01 19.63 4.11
N THR A 8 3.25 19.81 3.71
CA THR A 8 3.81 21.02 3.14
C THR A 8 4.62 20.70 1.89
N ALA A 9 5.20 21.71 1.24
CA ALA A 9 6.06 21.50 0.07
C ALA A 9 7.54 21.20 0.46
N MET A 10 7.75 20.68 1.67
CA MET A 10 9.04 20.34 2.26
C MET A 10 8.93 18.95 2.89
N ASP A 11 10.05 18.30 3.10
CA ASP A 11 10.13 16.99 3.77
C ASP A 11 9.37 16.96 5.12
N ASP A 12 8.30 16.18 5.18
CA ASP A 12 7.44 16.01 6.34
C ASP A 12 7.50 14.56 6.91
N ASP A 13 7.22 14.43 8.21
CA ASP A 13 7.04 13.15 8.90
C ASP A 13 5.61 13.14 9.47
N ILE A 14 4.71 12.43 8.78
CA ILE A 14 3.26 12.52 8.95
C ILE A 14 2.71 11.19 9.49
N PRO A 15 2.50 11.09 10.82
CA PRO A 15 1.74 10.00 11.39
C PRO A 15 0.24 10.24 11.27
N GLY A 16 -0.46 9.24 10.76
CA GLY A 16 -1.91 9.11 10.78
C GLY A 16 -2.44 8.77 12.17
N THR A 17 -3.63 8.19 12.18
CA THR A 17 -4.37 7.80 13.38
C THR A 17 -4.93 6.39 13.18
N PRO A 18 -5.38 5.71 14.26
CA PRO A 18 -6.00 4.39 14.14
C PRO A 18 -7.40 4.35 13.49
N GLY A 19 -7.73 5.24 12.56
CA GLY A 19 -8.95 5.12 11.77
C GLY A 19 -8.77 5.68 10.38
N ALA A 20 -9.73 5.39 9.49
CA ALA A 20 -9.67 5.77 8.07
C ALA A 20 -9.36 7.26 7.84
N ASP A 21 -8.11 7.54 7.46
CA ASP A 21 -7.56 8.86 7.29
C ASP A 21 -7.38 9.23 5.81
N VAL A 22 -7.29 10.53 5.55
CA VAL A 22 -6.88 11.07 4.25
C VAL A 22 -5.64 11.92 4.48
N ILE A 23 -4.51 11.48 3.95
CA ILE A 23 -3.19 12.10 4.17
C ILE A 23 -2.61 12.54 2.82
N VAL A 24 -2.12 13.78 2.76
CA VAL A 24 -1.51 14.35 1.54
C VAL A 24 -0.19 15.03 1.92
N GLY A 25 0.94 14.53 1.42
CA GLY A 25 2.29 15.07 1.65
C GLY A 25 2.51 16.42 0.95
N LEU A 26 2.15 16.49 -0.34
CA LEU A 26 2.29 17.59 -1.29
C LEU A 26 3.63 17.58 -2.02
N GLY A 27 4.74 17.88 -1.38
CA GLY A 27 6.03 17.69 -2.04
C GLY A 27 7.20 17.93 -1.12
N GLY A 28 8.40 17.62 -1.60
CA GLY A 28 9.49 17.26 -0.69
C GLY A 28 9.52 15.74 -0.53
N ASN A 29 10.48 15.23 0.22
CA ASN A 29 10.61 13.79 0.44
C ASN A 29 9.95 13.43 1.76
N ASP A 30 8.72 12.94 1.68
CA ASP A 30 7.85 12.75 2.84
C ASP A 30 7.93 11.33 3.38
N ARG A 31 7.70 11.20 4.69
CA ARG A 31 7.47 9.91 5.36
C ARG A 31 6.06 9.92 5.91
N ILE A 32 5.20 9.02 5.43
CA ILE A 32 3.79 8.99 5.80
C ILE A 32 3.41 7.59 6.31
N ASP A 33 2.75 7.51 7.47
CA ASP A 33 2.33 6.27 8.12
C ASP A 33 0.83 6.33 8.48
N GLY A 34 -0.01 5.56 7.79
CA GLY A 34 -1.46 5.51 7.99
C GLY A 34 -1.89 4.88 9.32
N MET A 35 -1.05 4.00 9.88
CA MET A 35 -1.31 3.20 11.09
C MET A 35 -2.40 2.13 10.90
N ASP A 36 -3.52 2.23 11.63
CA ASP A 36 -4.62 1.27 11.51
C ASP A 36 -5.75 2.01 10.82
N GLY A 37 -6.41 1.44 9.83
CA GLY A 37 -7.36 2.25 9.10
C GLY A 37 -7.86 1.60 7.84
N ALA A 38 -8.30 2.46 6.94
CA ALA A 38 -8.54 2.15 5.56
C ALA A 38 -8.28 3.50 4.91
N ASP A 39 -7.02 3.76 4.68
CA ASP A 39 -6.46 5.08 4.56
C ASP A 39 -6.28 5.46 3.09
N ILE A 40 -6.26 6.75 2.83
CA ILE A 40 -5.93 7.30 1.51
C ILE A 40 -4.71 8.18 1.70
N ILE A 41 -3.58 7.76 1.15
CA ILE A 41 -2.29 8.43 1.32
C ILE A 41 -1.79 8.88 -0.06
N CYS A 42 -1.48 10.16 -0.20
CA CYS A 42 -0.83 10.73 -1.39
C CYS A 42 0.50 11.35 -0.98
N GLY A 43 1.61 10.89 -1.57
CA GLY A 43 2.96 11.43 -1.36
C GLY A 43 3.08 12.83 -1.96
N GLY A 44 3.08 12.91 -3.29
CA GLY A 44 3.08 14.17 -4.03
C GLY A 44 4.33 14.30 -4.88
N ASP A 45 4.93 15.48 -4.95
CA ASP A 45 6.19 15.67 -5.70
C ASP A 45 7.40 15.36 -4.79
N GLY A 46 8.16 14.31 -5.06
CA GLY A 46 9.35 13.97 -4.27
C GLY A 46 9.61 12.48 -4.22
N ASP A 47 10.70 12.07 -3.58
CA ASP A 47 10.94 10.65 -3.31
C ASP A 47 10.34 10.33 -1.92
N ASP A 48 9.17 9.70 -1.88
CA ASP A 48 8.35 9.52 -0.67
C ASP A 48 8.40 8.08 -0.10
N ASP A 49 8.29 7.95 1.22
CA ASP A 49 8.10 6.69 1.95
C ASP A 49 6.65 6.63 2.48
N LEU A 50 5.78 5.85 1.83
CA LEU A 50 4.37 5.70 2.17
C LEU A 50 4.09 4.33 2.80
N ILE A 51 3.54 4.33 4.02
CA ILE A 51 3.17 3.12 4.77
C ILE A 51 1.67 3.19 5.06
N GLY A 52 0.90 2.22 4.55
CA GLY A 52 -0.54 2.08 4.80
C GLY A 52 -0.80 1.59 6.21
N GLY A 53 -0.27 0.40 6.53
CA GLY A 53 -0.33 -0.18 7.86
C GLY A 53 -1.32 -1.33 7.94
N LEU A 54 -2.31 -1.28 8.83
CA LEU A 54 -3.37 -2.29 8.92
C LEU A 54 -4.65 -1.80 8.25
N GLY A 55 -5.32 -2.70 7.54
CA GLY A 55 -6.55 -2.44 6.81
C GLY A 55 -6.33 -2.21 5.32
N ASP A 56 -7.44 -2.01 4.59
CA ASP A 56 -7.38 -1.92 3.13
C ASP A 56 -7.08 -0.46 2.71
N ASP A 57 -5.84 -0.19 2.34
CA ASP A 57 -5.33 1.16 2.10
C ASP A 57 -5.22 1.52 0.61
N GLN A 58 -5.18 2.82 0.33
CA GLN A 58 -4.91 3.38 -1.00
C GLN A 58 -3.69 4.30 -0.94
N LEU A 59 -2.59 3.86 -1.55
CA LEU A 59 -1.32 4.59 -1.55
C LEU A 59 -1.03 5.16 -2.94
N PHE A 60 -0.77 6.46 -3.03
CA PHE A 60 -0.43 7.17 -4.25
C PHE A 60 0.95 7.83 -4.10
N GLY A 61 1.97 7.33 -4.80
CA GLY A 61 3.33 7.88 -4.76
C GLY A 61 3.44 9.24 -5.46
N ASP A 62 2.64 9.45 -6.51
CA ASP A 62 2.72 10.63 -7.37
C ASP A 62 4.08 10.76 -8.09
N ALA A 63 4.81 11.86 -7.97
CA ALA A 63 5.96 12.14 -8.83
C ALA A 63 7.30 12.00 -8.10
N GLY A 64 7.94 10.85 -8.19
CA GLY A 64 9.34 10.68 -7.83
C GLY A 64 9.72 9.21 -7.82
N ASN A 65 10.66 8.80 -6.98
CA ASN A 65 10.94 7.37 -6.78
C ASN A 65 10.46 6.98 -5.39
N ASP A 66 9.26 6.43 -5.36
CA ASP A 66 8.54 6.26 -4.10
C ASP A 66 8.66 4.82 -3.58
N VAL A 67 8.55 4.67 -2.27
CA VAL A 67 8.43 3.41 -1.57
C VAL A 67 7.01 3.31 -1.01
N LEU A 68 6.26 2.29 -1.43
CA LEU A 68 4.87 2.08 -1.02
C LEU A 68 4.78 0.73 -0.29
N GLU A 69 4.46 0.76 0.99
CA GLU A 69 4.24 -0.42 1.84
C GLU A 69 2.77 -0.46 2.23
N GLY A 70 2.00 -1.37 1.62
CA GLY A 70 0.57 -1.52 1.90
C GLY A 70 0.36 -2.06 3.31
N GLY A 71 0.86 -3.27 3.56
CA GLY A 71 0.67 -3.96 4.82
C GLY A 71 0.21 -5.40 4.61
N PRO A 72 -0.35 -6.05 5.64
CA PRO A 72 -0.79 -7.44 5.55
C PRO A 72 -2.19 -7.63 4.96
N ASP A 73 -2.92 -6.56 4.68
CA ASP A 73 -4.31 -6.56 4.17
C ASP A 73 -4.33 -6.23 2.66
N VAL A 74 -5.49 -5.96 2.06
CA VAL A 74 -5.59 -5.79 0.60
C VAL A 74 -5.44 -4.33 0.21
N ASP A 75 -4.27 -3.98 -0.28
CA ASP A 75 -3.89 -2.59 -0.55
C ASP A 75 -3.84 -2.26 -2.04
N SER A 76 -4.26 -1.05 -2.39
CA SER A 76 -4.21 -0.51 -3.74
C SER A 76 -3.12 0.54 -3.82
N CYS A 77 -2.14 0.34 -4.70
CA CYS A 77 -1.01 1.26 -4.83
C CYS A 77 -0.86 1.81 -6.24
N ASP A 78 -0.53 3.09 -6.34
CA ASP A 78 -0.24 3.75 -7.61
C ASP A 78 0.94 4.71 -7.47
N GLY A 79 2.11 4.29 -7.96
CA GLY A 79 3.34 5.09 -7.86
C GLY A 79 3.46 6.22 -8.87
N ILE A 80 2.59 6.32 -9.89
CA ILE A 80 2.60 7.24 -11.07
C ILE A 80 3.84 8.11 -11.37
N GLY A 81 5.06 7.63 -11.21
CA GLY A 81 6.20 8.54 -11.13
C GLY A 81 7.40 7.96 -11.82
N GLY A 82 8.57 8.18 -11.26
CA GLY A 82 9.85 7.63 -11.70
C GLY A 82 9.90 6.11 -11.61
N ILE A 83 10.65 5.59 -10.64
CA ILE A 83 10.86 4.16 -10.44
C ILE A 83 10.43 3.81 -9.02
N ASP A 84 9.23 3.23 -8.92
CA ASP A 84 8.57 3.03 -7.64
C ASP A 84 8.77 1.59 -7.14
N SER A 85 8.79 1.43 -5.82
CA SER A 85 8.93 0.14 -5.15
C SER A 85 7.73 -0.12 -4.24
N ALA A 86 6.84 -1.01 -4.67
CA ALA A 86 5.71 -1.48 -3.88
C ALA A 86 6.05 -2.82 -3.17
N SER A 87 5.70 -2.95 -1.89
CA SER A 87 5.85 -4.18 -1.09
C SER A 87 4.62 -4.47 -0.23
N ASP A 88 4.50 -5.73 0.21
CA ASP A 88 3.46 -6.28 1.11
C ASP A 88 2.03 -5.98 0.65
N ASP A 89 1.49 -6.90 -0.17
CA ASP A 89 0.15 -6.96 -0.79
C ASP A 89 -0.40 -5.70 -1.49
N CYS A 90 0.45 -4.69 -1.63
CA CYS A 90 0.32 -3.49 -2.46
C CYS A 90 0.19 -3.84 -3.96
N GLU A 91 -1.05 -4.00 -4.43
CA GLU A 91 -1.36 -4.29 -5.83
C GLU A 91 -1.17 -3.02 -6.67
N THR A 92 -0.02 -2.91 -7.34
CA THR A 92 0.20 -1.82 -8.30
C THR A 92 -0.76 -1.96 -9.49
N ALA A 93 -1.58 -0.93 -9.74
CA ALA A 93 -2.56 -0.92 -10.84
C ALA A 93 -1.93 -1.14 -12.25
N ALA A 94 -0.61 -1.02 -12.37
CA ALA A 94 0.15 -1.30 -13.60
C ALA A 94 0.44 -2.79 -13.85
N ASN A 95 0.17 -3.68 -12.90
CA ASN A 95 0.46 -5.10 -13.04
C ASN A 95 -0.72 -5.93 -12.52
N VAL A 96 -1.80 -5.93 -13.31
CA VAL A 96 -2.79 -7.03 -13.29
C VAL A 96 -2.01 -8.32 -13.12
N ASP A 97 -2.23 -8.95 -11.98
CA ASP A 97 -1.69 -10.24 -11.60
C ASP A 97 -1.69 -11.21 -12.79
N THR A 98 -0.54 -11.30 -13.48
CA THR A 98 -0.29 -12.36 -14.45
C THR A 98 0.20 -13.65 -13.76
N ARG A 99 0.21 -13.68 -12.43
CA ARG A 99 0.43 -14.86 -11.58
C ARG A 99 -0.84 -15.68 -11.31
N VAL A 100 -2.03 -15.21 -11.70
CA VAL A 100 -3.24 -16.07 -11.85
C VAL A 100 -3.29 -16.85 -13.17
N VAL A 101 -2.38 -16.63 -14.13
CA VAL A 101 -2.35 -17.41 -15.40
C VAL A 101 -1.38 -18.61 -15.39
N ARG A 102 -0.56 -18.80 -14.35
CA ARG A 102 0.16 -20.06 -14.14
C ARG A 102 -0.14 -20.64 -12.79
N VAL A 103 -1.23 -21.41 -12.78
CA VAL A 103 -1.53 -22.49 -11.84
C VAL A 103 -0.24 -23.16 -11.36
N THR A 104 0.26 -22.74 -10.21
CA THR A 104 1.06 -23.57 -9.30
C THR A 104 0.81 -23.02 -7.92
N LEU A 105 -0.28 -23.49 -7.30
CA LEU A 105 -0.58 -23.23 -5.89
C LEU A 105 0.69 -23.46 -5.03
N SER A 106 0.96 -22.49 -4.16
CA SER A 106 2.17 -22.34 -3.34
C SER A 106 2.32 -23.47 -2.31
N ALA A 107 3.55 -23.80 -1.89
CA ALA A 107 3.77 -24.83 -0.88
C ALA A 107 3.18 -24.47 0.50
N GLU A 108 2.91 -23.19 0.76
CA GLU A 108 2.37 -22.71 2.03
C GLU A 108 0.86 -22.42 1.95
N ASP A 109 0.33 -22.12 0.75
CA ASP A 109 -1.12 -22.02 0.48
C ASP A 109 -1.84 -23.38 0.38
N ARG A 110 -1.09 -24.49 0.26
CA ARG A 110 -1.67 -25.85 0.19
C ARG A 110 -2.34 -26.31 1.47
N THR A 111 -2.02 -25.72 2.63
CA THR A 111 -2.58 -26.19 3.91
C THR A 111 -4.00 -25.68 4.20
N ARG A 112 -4.50 -24.70 3.43
CA ARG A 112 -5.92 -24.29 3.48
C ARG A 112 -6.81 -25.09 2.51
N LEU A 113 -6.25 -25.96 1.66
CA LEU A 113 -6.99 -26.71 0.64
C LEU A 113 -6.96 -28.25 0.79
N ASP A 114 -6.03 -28.84 1.57
CA ASP A 114 -5.92 -30.31 1.72
C ASP A 114 -6.89 -30.95 2.74
N GLY A 115 -7.91 -30.22 3.19
CA GLY A 115 -8.90 -30.72 4.15
C GLY A 115 -10.15 -31.38 3.56
N ALA A 116 -10.37 -31.30 2.24
CA ALA A 116 -11.72 -31.49 1.67
C ALA A 116 -11.87 -32.57 0.58
N LEU A 117 -11.11 -33.66 0.60
CA LEU A 117 -11.50 -34.83 -0.19
C LEU A 117 -11.06 -36.17 0.39
N TYR A 118 -11.67 -36.54 1.52
CA TYR A 118 -11.86 -37.96 1.84
C TYR A 118 -13.18 -38.43 1.24
N ILE A 119 -13.12 -39.26 0.22
CA ILE A 119 -14.22 -40.17 -0.13
C ILE A 119 -13.61 -41.48 -0.66
N PRO A 120 -14.12 -42.65 -0.23
CA PRO A 120 -13.39 -43.90 -0.08
C PRO A 120 -13.10 -44.65 -1.38
#